data_AF-A0A3B5B9J5-F1
#
_entry.id   AF-A0A3B5B9J5-F1
#
_cell.length_a   1.000
_cell.length_b   1.000
_cell.length_c   1.000
_cell.angle_alpha   90.00
_cell.angle_beta   90.00
_cell.angle_gamma   90.00
#
_symmetry.space_group_name_H-M   'P 1'
#
loop_
_entity.id
_entity.type
_entity.pdbx_description
1 polymer ?
#
loop_
_entity_poly.entity_id
_entity_poly.type
_entity_poly.pdbx_seq_one_letter_code
_entity_poly.pdbx_strand_id
1 'polypeptide(L)'
;MAPTDQKMKNKKFAAKDGNSKKPKNTAQGVKKKRKWTPENKVFEGSVKEGQGFAFKRKQKVQHEYNKLLRKEKKKKNPESTMLYKEEYPEHLRHLYVAEAEKLKSEAWANRVNRSKLRMKRQEKEVPETEPSAQPTEAADAEVTGGSELMDSVSGNPEETAASEKESLPMSNRMRKKMEKKTSYQKTKEEFENMREKRRKKKEEFLKNKQQREEAIQKYKQKKMETYQMLSKKTKKGQPNLNLQMEYLLQKIQGPGKS
;
A
#
# COMPACT_ATOMS: atom_id res chain seq x y z
N MET A 1 -49.19 32.98 -31.94
CA MET A 1 -49.64 33.87 -30.84
C MET A 1 -49.96 33.01 -29.63
N ALA A 2 -49.45 33.40 -28.46
CA ALA A 2 -49.43 32.61 -27.23
C ALA A 2 -50.78 32.61 -26.48
N PRO A 3 -51.13 31.54 -25.75
CA PRO A 3 -52.29 31.56 -24.85
C PRO A 3 -52.00 32.28 -23.53
N THR A 4 -53.01 33.03 -23.13
CA THR A 4 -53.16 33.97 -22.02
C THR A 4 -53.07 33.38 -20.61
N ASP A 5 -52.56 34.21 -19.70
CA ASP A 5 -52.33 34.02 -18.26
C ASP A 5 -53.44 33.28 -17.49
N GLN A 6 -53.09 32.12 -16.89
CA GLN A 6 -53.86 31.49 -15.82
C GLN A 6 -53.35 31.96 -14.45
N LYS A 7 -54.06 32.91 -13.84
CA LYS A 7 -53.84 33.35 -12.45
C LYS A 7 -54.20 32.23 -11.47
N MET A 8 -53.21 31.52 -10.93
CA MET A 8 -53.43 30.65 -9.77
C MET A 8 -53.34 31.44 -8.46
N LYS A 9 -54.41 31.41 -7.66
CA LYS A 9 -54.48 32.01 -6.33
C LYS A 9 -53.70 31.13 -5.33
N ASN A 10 -52.68 31.69 -4.69
CA ASN A 10 -51.93 31.02 -3.63
C ASN A 10 -52.82 30.84 -2.39
N LYS A 11 -53.36 29.65 -2.21
CA LYS A 11 -54.06 29.25 -0.98
C LYS A 11 -53.02 29.05 0.12
N LYS A 12 -52.82 30.07 0.97
CA LYS A 12 -51.99 29.97 2.17
C LYS A 12 -52.61 28.92 3.11
N PHE A 13 -51.88 27.84 3.36
CA PHE A 13 -52.22 26.90 4.43
C PHE A 13 -52.00 27.63 5.76
N ALA A 14 -53.08 27.94 6.48
CA ALA A 14 -52.99 28.42 7.86
C ALA A 14 -52.59 27.23 8.74
N ALA A 15 -51.32 27.18 9.15
CA ALA A 15 -50.87 26.24 10.15
C ALA A 15 -51.47 26.63 11.50
N LYS A 16 -52.20 25.67 12.07
CA LYS A 16 -52.89 25.70 13.35
C LYS A 16 -51.99 26.18 14.49
N ASP A 17 -52.48 27.12 15.27
CA ASP A 17 -51.80 27.70 16.44
C ASP A 17 -51.48 26.62 17.49
N GLY A 18 -50.24 26.15 17.47
CA GLY A 18 -49.63 25.39 18.55
C GLY A 18 -49.04 26.35 19.58
N ASN A 19 -49.72 26.49 20.71
CA ASN A 19 -49.30 27.23 21.89
C ASN A 19 -47.93 26.76 22.43
N SER A 20 -46.84 27.34 21.93
CA SER A 20 -45.51 27.21 22.56
C SER A 20 -45.24 28.48 23.37
N LYS A 21 -45.49 28.43 24.68
CA LYS A 21 -45.08 29.44 25.64
C LYS A 21 -43.55 29.64 25.55
N LYS A 22 -43.10 30.78 25.04
CA LYS A 22 -41.69 31.20 25.11
C LYS A 22 -41.44 31.87 26.47
N PRO A 23 -40.37 31.53 27.21
CA PRO A 23 -39.98 32.32 28.36
C PRO A 23 -39.44 33.67 27.89
N LYS A 24 -40.00 34.75 28.43
CA LYS A 24 -39.49 36.11 28.26
C LYS A 24 -38.18 36.24 29.04
N ASN A 25 -37.05 36.05 28.37
CA ASN A 25 -35.77 36.60 28.79
C ASN A 25 -34.93 36.87 27.55
N THR A 26 -35.11 38.05 26.98
CA THR A 26 -34.22 38.62 25.96
C THR A 26 -33.49 39.76 26.64
N ALA A 27 -32.37 39.45 27.28
CA ALA A 27 -31.33 40.45 27.47
C ALA A 27 -30.97 41.01 26.09
N GLN A 28 -30.88 42.33 25.96
CA GLN A 28 -30.57 43.03 24.71
C GLN A 28 -29.18 42.59 24.21
N GLY A 29 -29.14 41.50 23.47
CA GLY A 29 -27.93 40.94 22.88
C GLY A 29 -27.65 41.58 21.53
N VAL A 30 -26.43 42.10 21.39
CA VAL A 30 -25.81 42.61 20.16
C VAL A 30 -26.33 41.89 18.91
N LYS A 31 -26.90 42.66 17.97
CA LYS A 31 -27.37 42.16 16.67
C LYS A 31 -26.16 41.62 15.89
N LYS A 32 -25.86 40.32 16.04
CA LYS A 32 -24.81 39.65 15.27
C LYS A 32 -25.15 39.79 13.79
N LYS A 33 -24.32 40.52 13.03
CA LYS A 33 -24.51 40.67 11.58
C LYS A 33 -24.50 39.28 10.92
N ARG A 34 -25.45 39.08 10.00
CA ARG A 34 -25.61 37.81 9.27
C ARG A 34 -24.34 37.54 8.47
N LYS A 35 -23.77 36.34 8.58
CA LYS A 35 -22.58 35.96 7.81
C LYS A 35 -22.93 35.99 6.32
N TRP A 36 -22.15 36.72 5.52
CA TRP A 36 -22.30 36.73 4.07
C TRP A 36 -22.16 35.30 3.54
N THR A 37 -23.14 34.87 2.74
CA THR A 37 -23.17 33.54 2.14
C THR A 37 -23.02 33.72 0.63
N PRO A 38 -22.03 33.10 -0.02
CA PRO A 38 -21.84 33.24 -1.46
C PRO A 38 -23.08 32.77 -2.22
N GLU A 39 -23.51 33.54 -3.22
CA GLU A 39 -24.68 33.20 -4.04
C GLU A 39 -24.47 31.91 -4.86
N ASN A 40 -23.22 31.58 -5.18
CA ASN A 40 -22.84 30.36 -5.90
C ASN A 40 -22.75 29.11 -5.00
N LYS A 41 -23.20 29.17 -3.75
CA LYS A 41 -23.25 27.99 -2.87
C LYS A 41 -24.44 27.12 -3.25
N VAL A 42 -24.33 26.46 -4.41
CA VAL A 42 -25.31 25.50 -4.91
C VAL A 42 -25.45 24.40 -3.87
N PHE A 43 -26.63 24.30 -3.27
CA PHE A 43 -26.97 23.23 -2.35
C PHE A 43 -26.74 21.90 -3.07
N GLU A 44 -25.78 21.09 -2.58
CA GLU A 44 -25.51 19.77 -3.13
C GLU A 44 -26.68 18.84 -2.82
N GLY A 45 -27.71 18.89 -3.65
CA GLY A 45 -28.88 18.04 -3.49
C GLY A 45 -30.18 18.55 -4.10
N SER A 46 -31.12 17.64 -4.31
CA SER A 46 -32.51 17.98 -4.59
C SER A 46 -33.30 17.93 -3.28
N VAL A 47 -33.77 19.09 -2.82
CA VAL A 47 -34.65 19.19 -1.63
C VAL A 47 -35.97 18.43 -1.87
N LYS A 48 -36.46 18.42 -3.12
CA LYS A 48 -37.68 17.71 -3.52
C LYS A 48 -37.54 16.19 -3.42
N GLU A 49 -36.35 15.65 -3.67
CA GLU A 49 -36.07 14.21 -3.66
C GLU A 49 -35.43 13.72 -2.34
N GLY A 50 -35.19 14.62 -1.38
CA GLY A 50 -34.54 14.29 -0.11
C GLY A 50 -33.05 13.91 -0.23
N GLN A 51 -32.46 14.05 -1.41
CA GLN A 51 -31.06 13.77 -1.69
C GLN A 51 -30.23 14.99 -1.31
N GLY A 52 -29.81 15.10 -0.05
CA GLY A 52 -28.90 16.15 0.42
C GLY A 52 -27.74 15.60 1.24
N PHE A 53 -27.15 16.44 2.08
CA PHE A 53 -26.02 16.06 2.91
C PHE A 53 -26.31 14.87 3.86
N ALA A 54 -27.53 14.77 4.38
CA ALA A 54 -27.97 13.63 5.20
C ALA A 54 -27.97 12.32 4.41
N PHE A 55 -28.41 12.35 3.15
CA PHE A 55 -28.39 11.20 2.25
C PHE A 55 -26.95 10.78 1.90
N LYS A 56 -26.06 11.74 1.60
CA LYS A 56 -24.63 11.46 1.38
C LYS A 56 -23.97 10.83 2.62
N ARG A 57 -24.28 11.31 3.82
CA ARG A 57 -23.81 10.69 5.07
C ARG A 57 -24.34 9.27 5.22
N LYS A 58 -25.64 9.04 4.99
CA LYS A 58 -26.25 7.71 5.03
C LYS A 58 -25.58 6.74 4.06
N GLN A 59 -25.32 7.16 2.82
CA GLN A 59 -24.59 6.36 1.84
C GLN A 59 -23.15 6.07 2.27
N LYS A 60 -22.44 7.04 2.87
CA LYS A 60 -21.09 6.81 3.41
C LYS A 60 -21.11 5.75 4.52
N VAL A 61 -22.02 5.87 5.48
CA VAL A 61 -22.17 4.88 6.56
C VAL A 61 -22.50 3.49 6.00
N GLN A 62 -23.44 3.41 5.05
CA GLN A 62 -23.77 2.14 4.37
C GLN A 62 -22.56 1.54 3.63
N HIS A 63 -21.77 2.38 2.95
CA HIS A 63 -20.56 1.93 2.25
C HIS A 63 -19.50 1.40 3.23
N GLU A 64 -19.27 2.10 4.35
CA GLU A 64 -18.34 1.68 5.39
C GLU A 64 -18.77 0.35 6.04
N TYR A 65 -20.06 0.19 6.33
CA TYR A 65 -20.62 -1.05 6.83
C TYR A 65 -20.43 -2.21 5.84
N ASN A 66 -20.80 -2.00 4.57
CA ASN A 66 -20.61 -3.00 3.52
C ASN A 66 -19.11 -3.32 3.28
N LYS A 67 -18.22 -2.34 3.47
CA LYS A 67 -16.77 -2.54 3.40
C LYS A 67 -16.27 -3.42 4.54
N LEU A 68 -16.79 -3.26 5.76
CA LEU A 68 -16.49 -4.14 6.89
C LEU A 68 -17.00 -5.56 6.63
N LEU A 69 -18.26 -5.71 6.18
CA LEU A 69 -18.82 -7.02 5.82
C LEU A 69 -18.00 -7.73 4.74
N ARG A 70 -17.53 -7.01 3.71
CA ARG A 70 -16.64 -7.58 2.67
C ARG A 70 -15.32 -8.07 3.25
N LYS A 71 -14.73 -7.32 4.19
CA LYS A 71 -13.48 -7.72 4.86
C LYS A 71 -13.69 -8.95 5.73
N GLU A 72 -14.81 -9.02 6.45
CA GLU A 72 -15.16 -10.13 7.31
C GLU A 72 -15.43 -11.41 6.50
N LYS A 73 -16.23 -11.33 5.42
CA LYS A 73 -16.48 -12.45 4.50
C LYS A 73 -15.18 -13.00 3.90
N LYS A 74 -14.25 -12.13 3.49
CA LYS A 74 -12.93 -12.55 2.99
C LYS A 74 -12.06 -13.25 4.04
N LYS A 75 -12.19 -12.87 5.31
CA LYS A 75 -11.48 -13.52 6.41
C LYS A 75 -12.09 -14.87 6.80
N LYS A 76 -13.41 -15.01 6.67
CA LYS A 76 -14.15 -16.24 7.00
C LYS A 76 -14.06 -17.33 5.94
N ASN A 77 -13.87 -16.96 4.66
CA ASN A 77 -13.66 -17.91 3.56
C ASN A 77 -12.25 -17.82 2.94
N PRO A 78 -11.16 -18.08 3.70
CA PRO A 78 -9.84 -18.29 3.11
C PRO A 78 -9.78 -19.61 2.32
N GLU A 79 -10.73 -20.52 2.56
CA GLU A 79 -10.82 -21.82 1.89
C GLU A 79 -11.23 -21.68 0.43
N SER A 80 -12.10 -20.74 0.06
CA SER A 80 -12.41 -20.49 -1.36
C SER A 80 -11.19 -20.10 -2.21
N THR A 81 -10.19 -19.46 -1.59
CA THR A 81 -8.90 -19.16 -2.23
C THR A 81 -7.92 -20.34 -2.21
N MET A 82 -8.15 -21.35 -1.38
CA MET A 82 -7.29 -22.55 -1.24
C MET A 82 -7.90 -23.80 -1.88
N LEU A 83 -9.19 -23.80 -2.24
CA LEU A 83 -9.91 -24.93 -2.86
C LEU A 83 -9.37 -25.26 -4.27
N TYR A 84 -8.62 -24.34 -4.87
CA TYR A 84 -7.92 -24.54 -6.13
C TYR A 84 -6.41 -24.52 -5.86
N LYS A 85 -5.93 -25.48 -5.07
CA LYS A 85 -4.53 -25.89 -5.17
C LYS A 85 -4.46 -26.80 -6.38
N GLU A 86 -4.32 -26.19 -7.55
CA GLU A 86 -3.91 -26.91 -8.75
C GLU A 86 -2.56 -27.55 -8.43
N GLU A 87 -2.59 -28.82 -8.07
CA GLU A 87 -1.39 -29.65 -7.99
C GLU A 87 -1.01 -30.00 -9.43
N TYR A 88 -0.56 -28.99 -10.17
CA TYR A 88 -0.07 -29.17 -11.53
C TYR A 88 1.20 -30.02 -11.49
N PRO A 89 1.38 -30.92 -12.47
CA PRO A 89 2.63 -31.66 -12.63
C PRO A 89 3.84 -30.70 -12.61
N GLU A 90 4.85 -31.03 -11.82
CA GLU A 90 5.99 -30.16 -11.49
C GLU A 90 6.68 -29.59 -12.75
N HIS A 91 6.74 -30.38 -13.82
CA HIS A 91 7.37 -30.01 -15.09
C HIS A 91 6.59 -28.97 -15.92
N LEU A 92 5.28 -28.79 -15.69
CA LEU A 92 4.46 -27.77 -16.38
C LEU A 92 4.34 -26.47 -15.58
N ARG A 93 4.79 -26.47 -14.32
CA ARG A 93 4.71 -25.31 -13.43
C ARG A 93 5.35 -24.05 -14.04
N HIS A 94 6.41 -24.20 -14.84
CA HIS A 94 7.10 -23.08 -15.47
C HIS A 94 6.26 -22.35 -16.51
N LEU A 95 5.47 -23.07 -17.32
CA LEU A 95 4.58 -22.46 -18.32
C LEU A 95 3.49 -21.62 -17.65
N TYR A 96 2.86 -22.17 -16.61
CA TYR A 96 1.82 -21.46 -15.85
C TYR A 96 2.36 -20.25 -15.07
N VAL A 97 3.56 -20.37 -14.49
CA VAL A 97 4.21 -19.25 -13.82
C VAL A 97 4.52 -18.13 -14.82
N ALA A 98 5.04 -18.47 -16.01
CA ALA A 98 5.33 -17.51 -17.06
C ALA A 98 4.05 -16.80 -17.56
N GLU A 99 2.96 -17.53 -17.76
CA GLU A 99 1.67 -16.94 -18.15
C GLU A 99 1.11 -16.02 -17.07
N ALA A 100 1.17 -16.43 -15.80
CA ALA A 100 0.74 -15.61 -14.67
C ALA A 100 1.59 -14.34 -14.52
N GLU A 101 2.89 -14.39 -14.80
CA GLU A 101 3.78 -13.23 -14.80
C GLU A 101 3.47 -12.26 -15.95
N LYS A 102 3.20 -12.80 -17.16
CA LYS A 102 2.77 -12.00 -18.31
C LYS A 102 1.45 -11.27 -18.05
N LEU A 103 0.46 -11.95 -17.46
CA LEU A 103 -0.82 -11.33 -17.10
C LEU A 103 -0.65 -10.23 -16.04
N LYS A 104 0.27 -10.42 -15.08
CA LYS A 104 0.58 -9.40 -14.07
C LYS A 104 1.29 -8.19 -14.67
N SER A 105 2.25 -8.39 -15.56
CA SER A 105 2.96 -7.30 -16.23
C SER A 105 2.03 -6.52 -17.15
N GLU A 106 1.14 -7.19 -17.88
CA GLU A 106 0.10 -6.58 -18.71
C GLU A 106 -0.90 -5.77 -17.87
N ALA A 107 -1.42 -6.34 -16.77
CA ALA A 107 -2.32 -5.63 -15.87
C ALA A 107 -1.65 -4.38 -15.26
N TRP A 108 -0.35 -4.46 -14.96
CA TRP A 108 0.43 -3.32 -14.50
C TRP A 108 0.60 -2.26 -15.60
N ALA A 109 0.95 -2.67 -16.83
CA ALA A 109 1.04 -1.78 -17.98
C ALA A 109 -0.30 -1.07 -18.25
N ASN A 110 -1.41 -1.82 -18.26
CA ASN A 110 -2.76 -1.28 -18.42
C ASN A 110 -3.12 -0.27 -17.32
N ARG A 111 -2.71 -0.53 -16.07
CA ARG A 111 -2.89 0.41 -14.96
C ARG A 111 -2.11 1.71 -15.18
N VAL A 112 -0.84 1.59 -15.58
CA VAL A 112 0.02 2.74 -15.89
C VAL A 112 -0.56 3.54 -17.07
N ASN A 113 -0.99 2.87 -18.13
CA ASN A 113 -1.61 3.49 -19.30
C ASN A 113 -2.91 4.21 -18.93
N ARG A 114 -3.75 3.62 -18.07
CA ARG A 114 -4.95 4.29 -17.56
C ARG A 114 -4.62 5.54 -16.74
N SER A 115 -3.53 5.50 -15.97
CA SER A 115 -3.04 6.67 -15.24
C SER A 115 -2.55 7.76 -16.19
N LYS A 116 -1.72 7.39 -17.18
CA LYS A 116 -1.20 8.30 -18.21
C LYS A 116 -2.34 8.95 -19.01
N LEU A 117 -3.37 8.18 -19.38
CA LEU A 117 -4.58 8.71 -20.05
C LEU A 117 -5.35 9.71 -19.19
N ARG A 118 -5.43 9.50 -17.86
CA ARG A 118 -6.06 10.47 -16.95
C ARG A 118 -5.26 11.76 -16.86
N MET A 119 -3.93 11.69 -16.85
CA MET A 119 -3.06 12.88 -16.85
C MET A 119 -3.15 13.62 -18.19
N LYS A 120 -3.05 12.90 -19.32
CA LYS A 120 -3.16 13.48 -20.67
C LYS A 120 -4.51 14.14 -20.92
N ARG A 121 -5.60 13.64 -20.31
CA ARG A 121 -6.92 14.28 -20.38
C ARG A 121 -6.98 15.61 -19.63
N GLN A 122 -6.20 15.78 -18.58
CA GLN A 122 -6.11 17.05 -17.84
C GLN A 122 -5.25 18.08 -18.58
N GLU A 123 -4.24 17.65 -19.33
CA GLU A 123 -3.41 18.52 -20.17
C GLU A 123 -4.17 19.04 -21.40
N LYS A 124 -5.08 18.23 -21.96
CA LYS A 124 -5.86 18.58 -23.16
C LYS A 124 -7.09 19.48 -22.90
N GLU A 125 -7.38 19.82 -21.64
CA GLU A 125 -8.47 20.73 -21.24
C GLU A 125 -7.98 22.19 -21.02
N VAL A 126 -6.76 22.52 -21.44
CA VAL A 126 -6.30 23.91 -21.58
C VAL A 126 -6.44 24.30 -23.06
N PRO A 127 -7.27 25.31 -23.43
CA PRO A 127 -7.44 25.71 -24.82
C PRO A 127 -6.19 26.39 -25.35
N GLU A 128 -5.69 25.86 -26.47
CA GLU A 128 -4.62 26.42 -27.28
C GLU A 128 -4.98 27.84 -27.73
N THR A 129 -4.06 28.76 -27.49
CA THR A 129 -3.91 29.98 -28.29
C THR A 129 -2.51 29.88 -28.89
N GLU A 130 -2.42 29.36 -30.11
CA GLU A 130 -1.23 29.41 -30.96
C GLU A 130 -1.11 30.82 -31.58
N PRO A 131 0.11 31.35 -31.81
CA PRO A 131 0.70 31.07 -33.11
C PRO A 131 2.23 30.81 -33.09
N SER A 132 2.61 29.70 -33.74
CA SER A 132 3.54 29.62 -34.89
C SER A 132 5.00 30.05 -34.71
N ALA A 133 5.92 29.08 -34.75
CA ALA A 133 7.04 29.02 -35.70
C ALA A 133 7.64 27.60 -35.75
N GLN A 134 7.86 27.07 -36.97
CA GLN A 134 8.46 25.77 -37.27
C GLN A 134 10.03 25.83 -37.26
N PRO A 135 10.79 24.86 -37.84
CA PRO A 135 11.39 23.69 -37.17
C PRO A 135 12.93 23.57 -37.39
N THR A 136 13.63 22.71 -36.66
CA THR A 136 14.92 22.14 -37.13
C THR A 136 15.12 20.71 -36.64
N GLU A 137 15.51 19.86 -37.58
CA GLU A 137 15.67 18.40 -37.49
C GLU A 137 17.00 17.94 -36.87
N ALA A 138 17.02 16.62 -36.57
CA ALA A 138 18.15 15.68 -36.60
C ALA A 138 19.20 15.70 -35.46
N ALA A 139 19.25 14.61 -34.69
CA ALA A 139 20.34 13.63 -34.78
C ALA A 139 20.10 12.44 -33.82
N ASP A 140 20.27 11.23 -34.36
CA ASP A 140 20.43 9.96 -33.68
C ASP A 140 21.62 9.93 -32.71
N ALA A 141 21.51 9.13 -31.63
CA ALA A 141 22.58 8.23 -31.16
C ALA A 141 22.09 7.34 -30.00
N GLU A 142 22.05 6.02 -30.24
CA GLU A 142 22.32 5.03 -29.20
C GLU A 142 23.69 5.30 -28.57
N VAL A 143 23.82 5.25 -27.24
CA VAL A 143 25.05 4.76 -26.58
C VAL A 143 24.70 4.06 -25.27
N THR A 144 25.02 2.78 -25.26
CA THR A 144 25.27 1.91 -24.11
C THR A 144 26.54 2.32 -23.35
N GLY A 145 26.50 2.26 -22.02
CA GLY A 145 27.60 1.72 -21.20
C GLY A 145 28.66 2.67 -20.62
N GLY A 146 28.81 2.60 -19.29
CA GLY A 146 30.00 3.00 -18.50
C GLY A 146 30.22 4.50 -18.39
N SER A 147 30.91 5.07 -17.41
CA SER A 147 31.51 4.63 -16.16
C SER A 147 31.70 5.92 -15.35
N GLU A 148 31.64 5.79 -14.02
CA GLU A 148 32.48 6.49 -13.03
C GLU A 148 32.81 7.99 -13.11
N LEU A 149 32.88 8.55 -11.90
CA LEU A 149 33.58 9.77 -11.51
C LEU A 149 33.00 11.12 -11.93
N MET A 150 32.18 11.67 -11.01
CA MET A 150 32.17 13.11 -10.76
C MET A 150 32.46 13.27 -9.27
N ASP A 151 33.75 13.35 -8.96
CA ASP A 151 34.27 13.92 -7.72
C ASP A 151 34.22 15.44 -7.88
N SER A 152 33.47 16.13 -7.03
CA SER A 152 33.72 17.51 -6.61
C SER A 152 32.62 17.99 -5.65
N VAL A 153 33.01 18.03 -4.39
CA VAL A 153 33.02 19.28 -3.60
C VAL A 153 31.66 19.98 -3.45
N SER A 154 31.04 19.74 -2.29
CA SER A 154 30.24 20.75 -1.60
C SER A 154 30.03 20.32 -0.15
N GLY A 155 31.01 20.64 0.70
CA GLY A 155 30.81 21.07 2.08
C GLY A 155 30.15 20.08 3.05
N ASN A 156 30.97 19.22 3.64
CA ASN A 156 30.78 18.78 5.02
C ASN A 156 30.81 20.02 5.94
N PRO A 157 30.05 20.03 7.04
CA PRO A 157 30.63 20.49 8.30
C PRO A 157 30.51 19.36 9.32
N GLU A 158 31.57 18.58 9.41
CA GLU A 158 31.84 17.74 10.57
C GLU A 158 32.76 18.56 11.48
N GLU A 159 32.27 18.73 12.70
CA GLU A 159 33.06 18.89 13.92
C GLU A 159 33.97 20.12 14.05
N THR A 160 33.35 21.23 14.44
CA THR A 160 34.02 22.16 15.38
C THR A 160 34.04 21.51 16.77
N ALA A 161 35.04 20.67 17.03
CA ALA A 161 35.61 20.55 18.36
C ALA A 161 36.41 21.84 18.66
N ALA A 162 36.32 22.34 19.89
CA ALA A 162 36.89 23.60 20.38
C ALA A 162 36.12 24.90 20.02
N SER A 163 34.99 25.12 20.69
CA SER A 163 34.75 26.43 21.30
C SER A 163 34.41 26.22 22.78
N GLU A 164 35.47 26.23 23.60
CA GLU A 164 35.40 26.70 24.97
C GLU A 164 34.88 28.15 24.92
N LYS A 165 33.56 28.31 24.97
CA LYS A 165 32.95 29.56 25.37
C LYS A 165 32.05 29.19 26.52
N GLU A 166 32.39 29.72 27.69
CA GLU A 166 31.61 29.74 28.92
C GLU A 166 30.15 30.09 28.60
N SER A 167 29.35 29.10 28.21
CA SER A 167 27.92 29.27 28.04
C SER A 167 27.30 28.96 29.38
N LEU A 168 26.68 29.97 29.99
CA LEU A 168 25.88 29.88 31.20
C LEU A 168 25.11 28.54 31.25
N PRO A 169 25.03 27.87 32.41
CA PRO A 169 24.38 26.57 32.51
C PRO A 169 22.96 26.66 31.98
N MET A 170 22.74 26.13 30.78
CA MET A 170 21.43 26.18 30.14
C MET A 170 20.42 25.56 31.09
N SER A 171 19.43 26.35 31.49
CA SER A 171 18.38 25.87 32.40
C SER A 171 17.79 24.56 31.86
N ASN A 172 17.45 23.64 32.76
CA ASN A 172 16.86 22.34 32.41
C ASN A 172 15.62 22.48 31.50
N ARG A 173 14.96 23.65 31.53
CA ARG A 173 13.81 24.00 30.68
C ARG A 173 14.17 24.23 29.21
N MET A 174 15.35 24.78 28.91
CA MET A 174 15.78 25.04 27.52
C MET A 174 16.30 23.78 26.84
N ARG A 175 17.06 22.95 27.56
CA ARG A 175 17.48 21.62 27.07
C ARG A 175 16.29 20.76 26.65
N LYS A 176 15.28 20.68 27.53
CA LYS A 176 14.01 19.97 27.25
C LYS A 176 13.20 20.53 26.07
N LYS A 177 13.47 21.75 25.59
CA LYS A 177 12.85 22.32 24.38
C LYS A 177 13.65 21.98 23.12
N MET A 178 14.97 22.03 23.18
CA MET A 178 15.88 21.66 22.08
C MET A 178 15.83 20.16 21.78
N GLU A 179 15.68 19.32 22.81
CA GLU A 179 15.54 17.86 22.67
C GLU A 179 14.21 17.43 22.02
N LYS A 180 13.21 18.31 21.96
CA LYS A 180 11.91 18.00 21.35
C LYS A 180 12.03 18.10 19.83
N LYS A 181 12.10 16.93 19.20
CA LYS A 181 12.01 16.81 17.74
C LYS A 181 10.73 17.44 17.21
N THR A 182 10.86 18.18 16.12
CA THR A 182 9.71 18.74 15.40
C THR A 182 8.87 17.62 14.78
N SER A 183 7.60 17.91 14.47
CA SER A 183 6.72 16.93 13.82
C SER A 183 7.32 16.37 12.52
N TYR A 184 7.95 17.24 11.72
CA TYR A 184 8.57 16.85 10.46
C TYR A 184 9.79 15.92 10.67
N GLN A 185 10.65 16.24 11.64
CA GLN A 185 11.78 15.39 12.00
C GLN A 185 11.31 14.00 12.43
N LYS A 186 10.25 13.91 13.24
CA LYS A 186 9.63 12.63 13.64
C LYS A 186 9.16 11.82 12.42
N THR A 187 8.46 12.47 11.47
CA THR A 187 8.00 11.76 10.27
C THR A 187 9.13 11.24 9.39
N LYS A 188 10.25 11.98 9.30
CA LYS A 188 11.44 11.55 8.54
C LYS A 188 12.09 10.32 9.19
N GLU A 189 12.27 10.36 10.51
CA GLU A 189 12.81 9.24 11.28
C GLU A 189 11.91 8.00 11.21
N GLU A 190 10.58 8.16 11.29
CA GLU A 190 9.65 7.04 11.15
C GLU A 190 9.73 6.39 9.77
N PHE A 191 9.93 7.18 8.71
CA PHE A 191 10.11 6.68 7.36
C PHE A 191 11.39 5.86 7.21
N GLU A 192 12.50 6.37 7.74
CA GLU A 192 13.80 5.67 7.76
C GLU A 192 13.70 4.36 8.57
N ASN A 193 13.11 4.41 9.75
CA ASN A 193 12.82 3.23 10.58
C ASN A 193 11.95 2.20 9.85
N MET A 194 10.93 2.64 9.11
CA MET A 194 10.12 1.73 8.29
C MET A 194 10.93 1.11 7.14
N ARG A 195 11.82 1.86 6.52
CA ARG A 195 12.71 1.37 5.46
C ARG A 195 13.67 0.30 6.00
N GLU A 196 14.27 0.54 7.15
CA GLU A 196 15.14 -0.42 7.83
C GLU A 196 14.40 -1.68 8.26
N LYS A 197 13.22 -1.54 8.88
CA LYS A 197 12.39 -2.70 9.26
C LYS A 197 12.03 -3.56 8.05
N ARG A 198 11.77 -2.94 6.89
CA ARG A 198 11.54 -3.68 5.64
C ARG A 198 12.82 -4.37 5.16
N ARG A 199 13.99 -3.73 5.30
CA ARG A 199 15.28 -4.33 4.93
C ARG A 199 15.61 -5.55 5.81
N LYS A 200 15.50 -5.39 7.14
CA LYS A 200 15.70 -6.47 8.13
C LYS A 200 14.77 -7.65 7.87
N LYS A 201 13.47 -7.41 7.64
CA LYS A 201 12.51 -8.47 7.27
C LYS A 201 12.87 -9.21 5.98
N LYS A 202 13.39 -8.50 4.97
CA LYS A 202 13.83 -9.13 3.71
C LYS A 202 15.09 -9.98 3.93
N GLU A 203 16.06 -9.48 4.70
CA GLU A 203 17.29 -10.20 5.05
C GLU A 203 16.97 -11.46 5.87
N GLU A 204 16.11 -11.36 6.89
CA GLU A 204 15.63 -12.49 7.69
C GLU A 204 14.91 -13.54 6.83
N PHE A 205 14.03 -13.08 5.93
CA PHE A 205 13.33 -13.96 5.00
C PHE A 205 14.31 -14.71 4.09
N LEU A 206 15.33 -14.03 3.56
CA LEU A 206 16.33 -14.65 2.69
C LEU A 206 17.16 -15.70 3.44
N LYS A 207 17.59 -15.40 4.66
CA LYS A 207 18.31 -16.35 5.52
C LYS A 207 17.46 -17.57 5.86
N ASN A 208 16.19 -17.37 6.23
CA ASN A 208 15.29 -18.48 6.57
C ASN A 208 14.97 -19.33 5.32
N LYS A 209 14.86 -18.70 4.15
CA LYS A 209 14.73 -19.40 2.87
C LYS A 209 15.96 -20.27 2.57
N GLN A 210 17.17 -19.73 2.72
CA GLN A 210 18.41 -20.48 2.55
C GLN A 210 18.50 -21.66 3.52
N GLN A 211 18.23 -21.45 4.81
CA GLN A 211 18.22 -22.53 5.80
C GLN A 211 17.23 -23.65 5.44
N ARG A 212 16.04 -23.29 4.94
CA ARG A 212 15.05 -24.27 4.49
C ARG A 212 15.53 -25.04 3.27
N GLU A 213 16.11 -24.35 2.29
CA GLU A 213 16.65 -24.97 1.09
C GLU A 213 17.82 -25.91 1.43
N GLU A 214 18.75 -25.48 2.26
CA GLU A 214 19.86 -26.29 2.76
C GLU A 214 19.38 -27.52 3.53
N ALA A 215 18.37 -27.37 4.41
CA ALA A 215 17.80 -28.50 5.14
C ALA A 215 17.14 -29.52 4.19
N ILE A 216 16.42 -29.04 3.17
CA ILE A 216 15.81 -29.90 2.15
C ILE A 216 16.90 -30.60 1.33
N GLN A 217 17.96 -29.89 0.93
CA GLN A 217 19.07 -30.48 0.18
C GLN A 217 19.79 -31.55 1.00
N LYS A 218 20.12 -31.27 2.28
CA LYS A 218 20.72 -32.25 3.19
C LYS A 218 19.84 -33.48 3.37
N TYR A 219 18.52 -33.30 3.51
CA TYR A 219 17.58 -34.42 3.58
C TYR A 219 17.59 -35.25 2.29
N LYS A 220 17.54 -34.59 1.12
CA LYS A 220 17.58 -35.27 -0.18
C LYS A 220 18.90 -36.01 -0.39
N GLN A 221 20.04 -35.40 -0.06
CA GLN A 221 21.37 -36.01 -0.13
C GLN A 221 21.44 -37.25 0.76
N LYS A 222 21.09 -37.12 2.04
CA LYS A 222 21.04 -38.26 2.97
C LYS A 222 20.11 -39.37 2.48
N LYS A 223 18.96 -39.02 1.92
CA LYS A 223 18.01 -40.00 1.33
C LYS A 223 18.62 -40.71 0.12
N MET A 224 19.32 -39.99 -0.75
CA MET A 224 19.99 -40.56 -1.92
C MET A 224 21.18 -41.46 -1.53
N GLU A 225 22.02 -41.03 -0.60
CA GLU A 225 23.15 -41.81 -0.09
C GLU A 225 22.68 -43.11 0.57
N THR A 226 21.65 -43.01 1.43
CA THR A 226 21.08 -44.20 2.09
C THR A 226 20.46 -45.15 1.08
N TYR A 227 19.72 -44.64 0.10
CA TYR A 227 19.20 -45.45 -0.99
C TYR A 227 20.31 -46.13 -1.80
N GLN A 228 21.34 -45.37 -2.20
CA GLN A 228 22.48 -45.91 -2.94
C GLN A 228 23.15 -47.04 -2.16
N MET A 229 23.45 -46.85 -0.87
CA MET A 229 24.05 -47.87 -0.02
C MET A 229 23.20 -49.13 0.10
N LEU A 230 21.89 -48.98 0.35
CA LEU A 230 20.96 -50.11 0.52
C LEU A 230 20.60 -50.82 -0.80
N SER A 231 20.71 -50.12 -1.93
CA SER A 231 20.45 -50.67 -3.27
C SER A 231 21.60 -51.47 -3.87
N LYS A 232 22.78 -51.47 -3.22
CA LYS A 232 23.95 -52.23 -3.67
C LYS A 232 23.66 -53.74 -3.65
N LYS A 233 24.00 -54.40 -4.74
CA LYS A 233 23.81 -55.84 -4.95
C LYS A 233 25.16 -56.54 -5.17
N THR A 234 25.23 -57.82 -4.82
CA THR A 234 26.39 -58.68 -5.10
C THR A 234 26.48 -59.00 -6.59
N LYS A 235 27.61 -59.57 -7.04
CA LYS A 235 27.78 -59.99 -8.46
C LYS A 235 26.68 -60.94 -8.95
N LYS A 236 26.01 -61.66 -8.04
CA LYS A 236 24.88 -62.56 -8.32
C LYS A 236 23.51 -61.86 -8.28
N GLY A 237 23.46 -60.53 -8.11
CA GLY A 237 22.23 -59.74 -8.07
C GLY A 237 21.48 -59.76 -6.74
N GLN A 238 21.99 -60.46 -5.73
CA GLN A 238 21.38 -60.51 -4.40
C GLN A 238 21.67 -59.23 -3.61
N PRO A 239 20.78 -58.76 -2.74
CA PRO A 239 21.04 -57.60 -1.88
C PRO A 239 22.25 -57.85 -0.97
N ASN A 240 23.07 -56.81 -0.76
CA ASN A 240 24.22 -56.92 0.13
C ASN A 240 23.79 -56.76 1.60
N LEU A 241 23.61 -57.89 2.30
CA LEU A 241 23.11 -57.96 3.66
C LEU A 241 24.02 -57.21 4.66
N ASN A 242 25.34 -57.23 4.46
CA ASN A 242 26.29 -56.60 5.37
C ASN A 242 26.08 -55.07 5.44
N LEU A 243 25.89 -54.42 4.28
CA LEU A 243 25.62 -52.98 4.21
C LEU A 243 24.28 -52.60 4.85
N GLN A 244 23.27 -53.47 4.72
CA GLN A 244 21.96 -53.27 5.36
C GLN A 244 22.07 -53.42 6.89
N MET A 245 22.86 -54.39 7.35
CA MET A 245 23.14 -54.60 8.77
C MET A 245 23.92 -53.44 9.39
N GLU A 246 24.95 -52.91 8.71
CA GLU A 246 25.68 -51.71 9.15
C GLU A 246 24.76 -50.50 9.29
N TYR A 247 23.90 -50.25 8.29
CA TYR A 247 22.93 -49.16 8.37
C TYR A 247 21.94 -49.33 9.53
N LEU A 248 21.50 -50.56 9.79
CA LEU A 248 20.60 -50.87 10.91
C LEU A 248 21.30 -50.63 12.25
N LEU A 249 22.53 -51.10 12.42
CA LEU A 249 23.34 -50.87 13.62
C LEU A 249 23.57 -49.37 13.87
N GLN A 250 23.89 -48.61 12.81
CA GLN A 250 24.02 -47.16 12.88
C GLN A 250 22.73 -46.47 13.35
N LYS A 251 21.56 -46.97 12.93
CA LYS A 251 20.25 -46.44 13.35
C LYS A 251 19.88 -46.81 14.80
N ILE A 252 20.41 -47.91 15.32
CA ILE A 252 20.21 -48.34 16.72
C ILE A 252 21.14 -47.56 17.66
N GLN A 253 22.41 -47.42 17.30
CA GLN A 253 23.42 -46.74 18.11
C GLN A 253 23.37 -45.21 18.00
N GLY A 254 22.75 -44.67 16.95
CA GLY A 254 22.64 -43.22 16.74
C GLY A 254 21.83 -42.53 17.86
N PRO A 255 22.16 -41.27 18.19
CA PRO A 255 21.64 -40.53 19.36
C PRO A 255 20.14 -40.13 19.28
N GLY A 256 19.34 -40.78 18.42
CA GLY A 256 17.92 -40.50 18.21
C GLY A 256 16.96 -41.39 19.01
N LYS A 257 17.48 -42.21 19.93
CA LYS A 257 16.70 -43.05 20.86
C LYS A 257 17.20 -42.84 22.29
N SER A 258 16.95 -41.66 22.83
CA SER A 258 17.01 -41.35 24.26
C SER A 258 16.06 -40.21 24.54
#